data_AF-A0A2N0XKQ7-F1
#
_entry.id   AF-A0A2N0XKQ7-F1
#
_cell.length_a   1.000
_cell.length_b   1.000
_cell.length_c   1.000
_cell.angle_alpha   90.00
_cell.angle_beta   90.00
_cell.angle_gamma   90.00
#
_symmetry.space_group_name_H-M   'P 1'
#
loop_
_entity.id
_entity.type
_entity.pdbx_description
1 polymer ?
#
loop_
_entity_poly.entity_id
_entity_poly.type
_entity_poly.pdbx_seq_one_letter_code
_entity_poly.pdbx_strand_id
1 'polypeptide(L)'
;MNQEETSVFDSREPQSQEDPEKIKRRFKPLNTFGDKIRHTSPQDDAPVDLVRKRNLAKSKSDNMYSADQNELSKIEPKKFFLLVFRFLENSPVFLVPIAILYHFIIPILSNPNYIDADMMKTATINIFGFFATVFIARWFFTWLIFEKLPKHLVRNLVTKTYSLNRKTGMVTLYGSSDYVVYSHPFIEFDCRMIEVTGPSGSPKFNVVLCHRYSDYSQPINIGDLIDSARSDDQKRLWNVIQQYMDVSQPLPDLPFLEPFRSEDLTTAAYDKEIGRDPNYWRSMSHRGLDKAIIKMAKNQKHIPPLGKPINIYAQFPEEIHVV
;
A
#
# COMPACT_ATOMS: atom_id res chain seq x y z
N MET A 1 -3.71 -22.88 -28.98
CA MET A 1 -3.37 -23.70 -27.81
C MET A 1 -3.04 -22.73 -26.70
N ASN A 2 -4.07 -22.24 -26.00
CA ASN A 2 -3.90 -21.29 -24.91
C ASN A 2 -3.52 -22.12 -23.69
N GLN A 3 -2.23 -22.14 -23.33
CA GLN A 3 -1.86 -22.56 -21.99
C GLN A 3 -2.55 -21.58 -21.03
N GLU A 4 -3.45 -22.09 -20.19
CA GLU A 4 -3.91 -21.33 -19.04
C GLU A 4 -2.67 -21.05 -18.19
N GLU A 5 -2.19 -19.81 -18.22
CA GLU A 5 -1.17 -19.32 -17.30
C GLU A 5 -1.78 -19.36 -15.90
N THR A 6 -1.67 -20.51 -15.24
CA THR A 6 -2.09 -20.74 -13.87
C THR A 6 -0.99 -20.30 -12.92
N SER A 7 -1.36 -19.73 -11.76
CA SER A 7 -0.39 -19.39 -10.72
C SER A 7 0.45 -20.59 -10.32
N VAL A 8 1.72 -20.35 -10.02
CA VAL A 8 2.69 -21.37 -9.60
C VAL A 8 2.47 -21.77 -8.13
N PHE A 9 1.73 -20.99 -7.35
CA PHE A 9 1.54 -21.22 -5.92
C PHE A 9 0.17 -21.86 -5.61
N ASP A 10 0.20 -23.06 -5.03
CA ASP A 10 -0.93 -23.74 -4.40
C ASP A 10 -0.53 -24.17 -2.98
N SER A 11 -1.24 -23.69 -1.96
CA SER A 11 -0.94 -24.04 -0.56
C SER A 11 -1.39 -25.45 -0.15
N ARG A 12 -2.24 -26.12 -0.95
CA ARG A 12 -2.72 -27.49 -0.70
C ARG A 12 -1.69 -28.52 -1.14
N GLU A 13 -0.99 -28.24 -2.23
CA GLU A 13 0.05 -29.08 -2.82
C GLU A 13 1.22 -28.19 -3.25
N PRO A 14 1.99 -27.63 -2.29
CA PRO A 14 3.11 -26.77 -2.62
C PRO A 14 4.15 -27.54 -3.43
N GLN A 15 4.60 -26.95 -4.53
CA GLN A 15 5.66 -27.54 -5.33
C GLN A 15 6.93 -27.66 -4.50
N SER A 16 7.55 -28.85 -4.54
CA SER A 16 8.83 -29.07 -3.87
C SER A 16 9.88 -28.08 -4.34
N GLN A 17 10.60 -27.49 -3.39
CA GLN A 17 11.67 -26.55 -3.65
C GLN A 17 12.98 -27.07 -3.04
N GLU A 18 14.11 -26.65 -3.60
CA GLU A 18 15.39 -26.87 -2.95
C GLU A 18 15.51 -25.97 -1.71
N ASP A 19 15.77 -26.61 -0.58
CA ASP A 19 16.05 -25.90 0.67
C ASP A 19 17.37 -25.11 0.54
N PRO A 20 17.34 -23.77 0.65
CA PRO A 20 18.51 -22.94 0.50
C PRO A 20 19.58 -23.23 1.55
N GLU A 21 19.21 -23.79 2.72
CA GLU A 21 20.17 -24.19 3.74
C GLU A 21 20.99 -25.42 3.35
N LYS A 22 20.45 -26.28 2.45
CA LYS A 22 21.18 -27.42 1.87
C LYS A 22 22.16 -26.98 0.78
N ILE A 23 21.94 -25.80 0.18
CA ILE A 23 22.84 -25.25 -0.83
C ILE A 23 24.08 -24.69 -0.11
N LYS A 24 25.23 -25.38 -0.25
CA LYS A 24 26.53 -24.90 0.27
C LYS A 24 27.02 -23.66 -0.51
N ARG A 25 26.41 -22.50 -0.28
CA ARG A 25 26.91 -21.23 -0.80
C ARG A 25 28.05 -20.72 0.09
N ARG A 26 29.14 -20.24 -0.53
CA ARG A 26 30.25 -19.59 0.20
C ARG A 26 29.84 -18.27 0.86
N PHE A 27 28.76 -17.66 0.38
CA PHE A 27 28.23 -16.39 0.89
C PHE A 27 26.73 -16.54 1.17
N LYS A 28 26.30 -16.06 2.34
CA LYS A 28 24.86 -15.90 2.63
C LYS A 28 24.32 -14.76 1.78
N PRO A 29 23.07 -14.87 1.26
CA PRO A 29 22.44 -13.77 0.54
C PRO A 29 22.44 -12.51 1.38
N LEU A 30 22.69 -11.36 0.75
CA LEU A 30 22.64 -10.07 1.43
C LEU A 30 21.24 -9.77 2.01
N ASN A 31 20.20 -10.45 1.53
CA ASN A 31 18.81 -10.19 1.85
C ASN A 31 18.22 -11.10 2.94
N THR A 32 19.02 -11.52 3.92
CA THR A 32 18.55 -12.35 5.05
C THR A 32 18.19 -11.55 6.30
N PHE A 33 18.00 -10.24 6.18
CA PHE A 33 17.69 -9.36 7.32
C PHE A 33 16.28 -9.65 7.88
N GLY A 34 16.18 -9.72 9.21
CA GLY A 34 14.91 -9.94 9.93
C GLY A 34 14.51 -11.40 10.09
N ASP A 35 13.50 -11.62 10.92
CA ASP A 35 13.00 -12.94 11.30
C ASP A 35 12.15 -13.53 10.18
N LYS A 36 12.48 -14.73 9.72
CA LYS A 36 11.71 -15.42 8.68
C LYS A 36 10.34 -15.82 9.23
N ILE A 37 9.27 -15.41 8.54
CA ILE A 37 7.92 -15.88 8.79
C ILE A 37 7.70 -17.12 7.93
N ARG A 38 7.24 -18.22 8.55
CA ARG A 38 6.97 -19.46 7.83
C ARG A 38 5.83 -19.27 6.83
N HIS A 39 5.87 -20.04 5.73
CA HIS A 39 4.67 -20.23 4.92
C HIS A 39 3.63 -20.98 5.75
N THR A 40 2.37 -20.60 5.58
CA THR A 40 1.26 -21.19 6.32
C THR A 40 0.08 -21.41 5.40
N SER A 41 -0.74 -22.41 5.70
CA SER A 41 -2.06 -22.52 5.10
C SER A 41 -2.84 -21.22 5.35
N PRO A 42 -3.46 -20.64 4.32
CA PRO A 42 -4.30 -19.46 4.45
C PRO A 42 -5.35 -19.61 5.56
N GLN A 43 -5.57 -18.53 6.29
CA GLN A 43 -6.58 -18.44 7.33
C GLN A 43 -7.39 -17.17 7.08
N ASP A 44 -8.72 -17.28 7.19
CA ASP A 44 -9.66 -16.16 7.01
C ASP A 44 -9.62 -15.19 8.21
N ASP A 45 -8.48 -14.52 8.41
CA ASP A 45 -8.33 -13.48 9.42
C ASP A 45 -7.39 -12.36 8.95
N ALA A 46 -7.97 -11.39 8.24
CA ALA A 46 -7.27 -10.22 7.73
C ALA A 46 -7.09 -9.15 8.80
N PRO A 47 -5.97 -8.39 8.78
CA PRO A 47 -5.74 -7.33 9.76
C PRO A 47 -6.83 -6.24 9.65
N VAL A 48 -7.37 -5.85 10.80
CA VAL A 48 -8.49 -4.90 10.88
C VAL A 48 -8.17 -3.55 10.21
N ASP A 49 -6.93 -3.10 10.33
CA ASP A 49 -6.49 -1.83 9.75
C ASP A 49 -6.51 -1.85 8.21
N LEU A 50 -6.35 -3.03 7.59
CA LEU A 50 -6.48 -3.18 6.14
C LEU A 50 -7.92 -2.92 5.68
N VAL A 51 -8.90 -3.42 6.43
CA VAL A 51 -10.33 -3.19 6.17
C VAL A 51 -10.70 -1.72 6.43
N ARG A 52 -10.21 -1.15 7.54
CA ARG A 52 -10.47 0.25 7.91
C ARG A 52 -9.96 1.23 6.87
N LYS A 53 -8.66 1.15 6.52
CA LYS A 53 -8.00 2.09 5.60
C LYS A 53 -8.68 2.13 4.22
N ARG A 54 -9.21 1.00 3.76
CA ARG A 54 -9.75 0.86 2.40
C ARG A 54 -11.23 1.18 2.27
N ASN A 55 -12.02 0.98 3.32
CA ASN A 55 -13.42 1.42 3.32
C ASN A 55 -13.61 2.91 3.57
N LEU A 56 -12.71 3.54 4.33
CA LEU A 56 -12.74 4.98 4.62
C LEU A 56 -12.09 5.83 3.52
N ALA A 57 -11.72 5.24 2.38
CA ALA A 57 -11.10 5.91 1.25
C ALA A 57 -12.07 6.87 0.52
N LYS A 58 -12.50 7.92 1.23
CA LYS A 58 -13.11 9.14 0.70
C LYS A 58 -12.05 10.14 0.20
N SER A 59 -10.77 9.95 0.54
CA SER A 59 -9.66 10.77 0.03
C SER A 59 -8.84 10.00 -1.01
N LYS A 60 -8.76 10.56 -2.23
CA LYS A 60 -8.02 10.00 -3.38
C LYS A 60 -6.50 9.93 -3.18
N SER A 61 -5.93 10.58 -2.15
CA SER A 61 -4.49 10.55 -1.83
C SER A 61 -4.04 9.22 -1.21
N ASP A 62 -4.96 8.43 -0.64
CA ASP A 62 -4.65 7.15 0.03
C ASP A 62 -4.74 5.94 -0.91
N ASN A 63 -5.02 6.19 -2.21
CA ASN A 63 -5.09 5.21 -3.29
C ASN A 63 -3.71 4.86 -3.87
N MET A 64 -2.68 4.75 -3.03
CA MET A 64 -1.32 4.33 -3.44
C MET A 64 -1.22 2.83 -3.76
N TYR A 65 -2.35 2.16 -3.98
CA TYR A 65 -2.36 0.78 -4.44
C TYR A 65 -3.49 0.59 -5.43
N SER A 66 -3.18 0.01 -6.58
CA SER A 66 -4.16 -0.44 -7.56
C SER A 66 -4.29 -1.94 -7.40
N ALA A 67 -5.50 -2.37 -7.03
CA ALA A 67 -5.94 -3.73 -7.30
C ALA A 67 -6.59 -3.69 -8.69
N ASP A 68 -5.98 -4.37 -9.64
CA ASP A 68 -6.66 -4.89 -10.83
C ASP A 68 -7.18 -6.29 -10.49
N GLN A 69 -8.08 -6.85 -11.32
CA GLN A 69 -8.67 -8.18 -11.15
C GLN A 69 -7.64 -9.24 -10.76
N ASN A 70 -6.44 -9.14 -11.35
CA ASN A 70 -5.36 -10.12 -11.20
C ASN A 70 -4.08 -9.56 -10.55
N GLU A 71 -4.00 -8.26 -10.29
CA GLU A 71 -2.74 -7.61 -9.88
C GLU A 71 -2.96 -6.67 -8.67
N LEU A 72 -2.31 -6.99 -7.55
CA LEU A 72 -2.20 -6.10 -6.40
C LEU A 72 -0.87 -5.35 -6.51
N SER A 73 -0.92 -4.05 -6.78
CA SER A 73 0.26 -3.22 -6.98
C SER A 73 0.29 -2.03 -6.03
N LYS A 74 1.49 -1.65 -5.57
CA LYS A 74 1.75 -0.37 -4.92
C LYS A 74 2.14 0.65 -5.98
N ILE A 75 1.58 1.85 -5.90
CA ILE A 75 1.84 2.94 -6.84
C ILE A 75 2.17 4.21 -6.04
N GLU A 76 3.24 4.89 -6.43
CA GLU A 76 3.70 6.12 -5.79
C GLU A 76 3.81 7.28 -6.79
N PRO A 77 3.35 8.50 -6.42
CA PRO A 77 3.50 9.65 -7.30
C PRO A 77 4.98 9.92 -7.55
N LYS A 78 5.34 10.21 -8.81
CA LYS A 78 6.73 10.50 -9.18
C LYS A 78 7.25 11.65 -8.34
N LYS A 79 8.50 11.53 -7.88
CA LYS A 79 9.16 12.50 -6.99
C LYS A 79 9.06 13.96 -7.47
N PHE A 80 9.14 14.19 -8.78
CA PHE A 80 8.95 15.52 -9.38
C PHE A 80 7.57 16.10 -9.06
N PHE A 81 6.49 15.33 -9.23
CA PHE A 81 5.14 15.80 -8.92
C PHE A 81 4.91 15.95 -7.42
N LEU A 82 5.47 15.08 -6.58
CA LEU A 82 5.47 15.28 -5.13
C LEU A 82 6.10 16.61 -4.72
N LEU A 83 7.24 16.96 -5.33
CA LEU A 83 7.91 18.24 -5.08
C LEU A 83 7.01 19.42 -5.49
N VAL A 84 6.41 19.35 -6.68
CA VAL A 84 5.47 20.38 -7.17
C VAL A 84 4.27 20.50 -6.24
N PHE A 85 3.66 19.39 -5.81
CA PHE A 85 2.54 19.41 -4.87
C PHE A 85 2.93 20.02 -3.52
N ARG A 86 4.07 19.62 -2.94
CA ARG A 86 4.56 20.20 -1.67
C ARG A 86 4.89 21.68 -1.80
N PHE A 87 5.43 22.11 -2.93
CA PHE A 87 5.67 23.52 -3.20
C PHE A 87 4.36 24.30 -3.27
N LEU A 88 3.37 23.78 -4.00
CA LEU A 88 2.04 24.40 -4.09
C LEU A 88 1.28 24.41 -2.76
N GLU A 89 1.48 23.41 -1.91
CA GLU A 89 0.87 23.32 -0.57
C GLU A 89 1.45 24.36 0.39
N ASN A 90 2.77 24.56 0.36
CA ASN A 90 3.48 25.43 1.30
C ASN A 90 3.74 26.85 0.77
N SER A 91 3.43 27.15 -0.50
CA SER A 91 3.69 28.46 -1.12
C SER A 91 3.13 29.68 -0.34
N PRO A 92 1.96 29.63 0.33
CA PRO A 92 1.48 30.78 1.09
C PRO A 92 2.34 31.07 2.32
N VAL A 93 2.89 30.02 2.95
CA VAL A 93 3.72 30.13 4.16
C VAL A 93 5.02 30.89 3.88
N PHE A 94 5.58 30.74 2.68
CA PHE A 94 6.78 31.48 2.26
C PHE A 94 6.51 32.94 1.91
N LEU A 95 5.29 33.27 1.50
CA LEU A 95 4.92 34.62 1.09
C LEU A 95 4.48 35.50 2.28
N VAL A 96 3.93 34.91 3.35
CA VAL A 96 3.47 35.63 4.55
C VAL A 96 4.58 36.46 5.23
N PRO A 97 5.80 35.95 5.47
CA PRO A 97 6.89 36.75 6.04
C PRO A 97 7.27 37.95 5.17
N ILE A 98 7.20 37.81 3.84
CA ILE A 98 7.48 38.90 2.89
C ILE A 98 6.39 39.99 3.00
N ALA A 99 5.12 39.59 3.17
CA ALA A 99 4.01 40.51 3.41
C ALA A 99 4.16 41.30 4.71
N ILE A 100 4.57 40.60 5.78
CA ILE A 100 4.83 41.17 7.10
C ILE A 100 6.01 42.15 7.02
N LEU A 101 7.15 41.72 6.42
CA LEU A 101 8.30 42.59 6.21
C LEU A 101 7.91 43.84 5.41
N TYR A 102 7.13 43.69 4.33
CA TYR A 102 6.63 44.84 3.59
C TYR A 102 5.77 45.78 4.48
N HIS A 103 4.84 45.24 5.27
CA HIS A 103 3.94 46.05 6.10
C HIS A 103 4.63 46.75 7.28
N PHE A 104 5.68 46.15 7.84
CA PHE A 104 6.36 46.71 9.01
C PHE A 104 7.63 47.50 8.64
N ILE A 105 8.41 47.06 7.66
CA ILE A 105 9.69 47.69 7.32
C ILE A 105 9.48 48.94 6.45
N ILE A 106 8.57 48.89 5.48
CA ILE A 106 8.38 50.04 4.57
C ILE A 106 7.95 51.30 5.34
N PRO A 107 6.99 51.27 6.29
CA PRO A 107 6.62 52.47 7.05
C PRO A 107 7.74 53.00 7.96
N ILE A 108 8.63 52.13 8.44
CA ILE A 108 9.75 52.50 9.32
C ILE A 108 10.88 53.16 8.51
N LEU A 109 11.15 52.69 7.29
CA LEU A 109 12.22 53.20 6.42
C LEU A 109 11.80 54.40 5.57
N SER A 110 10.50 54.70 5.51
CA SER A 110 9.95 55.73 4.65
C SER A 110 9.72 57.02 5.42
N ASN A 111 9.90 58.16 4.74
CA ASN A 111 9.79 59.47 5.37
C ASN A 111 8.30 59.77 5.71
N PRO A 112 7.97 60.15 6.96
CA PRO A 112 6.59 60.33 7.42
C PRO A 112 5.81 61.41 6.65
N ASN A 113 6.48 62.31 5.95
CA ASN A 113 5.84 63.32 5.10
C ASN A 113 5.29 62.78 3.76
N TYR A 114 5.63 61.53 3.40
CA TYR A 114 5.24 60.91 2.11
C TYR A 114 4.27 59.73 2.26
N ILE A 115 3.95 59.32 3.50
CA ILE A 115 3.03 58.21 3.76
C ILE A 115 1.76 58.76 4.38
N ASP A 116 0.71 58.88 3.58
CA ASP A 116 -0.64 59.14 4.07
C ASP A 116 -1.35 57.82 4.46
N ALA A 117 -2.28 57.89 5.42
CA ALA A 117 -3.07 56.78 5.91
C ALA A 117 -3.86 56.08 4.79
N ASP A 118 -4.32 56.83 3.79
CA ASP A 118 -5.02 56.28 2.62
C ASP A 118 -4.10 55.47 1.71
N MET A 119 -2.83 55.85 1.59
CA MET A 119 -1.83 55.10 0.82
C MET A 119 -1.50 53.77 1.53
N MET A 120 -1.38 53.79 2.85
CA MET A 120 -1.20 52.59 3.67
C MET A 120 -2.41 51.65 3.60
N LYS A 121 -3.62 52.20 3.65
CA LYS A 121 -4.87 51.42 3.52
C LYS A 121 -4.96 50.74 2.15
N THR A 122 -4.63 51.46 1.08
CA THR A 122 -4.62 50.94 -0.29
C THR A 122 -3.57 49.83 -0.45
N ALA A 123 -2.34 50.04 0.06
CA ALA A 123 -1.29 49.04 0.02
C ALA A 123 -1.68 47.76 0.80
N THR A 124 -2.31 47.93 1.96
CA THR A 124 -2.85 46.82 2.77
C THR A 124 -3.86 46.01 1.98
N ILE A 125 -4.87 46.67 1.40
CA ILE A 125 -5.93 46.00 0.61
C ILE A 125 -5.32 45.25 -0.59
N ASN A 126 -4.39 45.86 -1.31
CA ASN A 126 -3.75 45.23 -2.48
C ASN A 126 -2.95 43.98 -2.10
N ILE A 127 -2.24 44.02 -0.98
CA ILE A 127 -1.48 42.86 -0.48
C ILE A 127 -2.43 41.75 -0.05
N PHE A 128 -3.41 42.03 0.81
CA PHE A 128 -4.41 41.03 1.21
C PHE A 128 -5.16 40.46 0.00
N GLY A 129 -5.49 41.31 -0.99
CA GLY A 129 -6.08 40.90 -2.26
C GLY A 129 -5.17 39.97 -3.06
N PHE A 130 -3.88 40.27 -3.16
CA PHE A 130 -2.90 39.39 -3.82
C PHE A 130 -2.81 38.02 -3.12
N PHE A 131 -2.72 37.99 -1.79
CA PHE A 131 -2.70 36.75 -1.02
C PHE A 131 -3.97 35.93 -1.17
N ALA A 132 -5.13 36.58 -1.10
CA ALA A 132 -6.43 35.93 -1.32
C ALA A 132 -6.52 35.37 -2.76
N THR A 133 -6.03 36.11 -3.75
CA THR A 133 -6.01 35.66 -5.15
C THR A 133 -5.10 34.45 -5.33
N VAL A 134 -3.89 34.45 -4.77
CA VAL A 134 -2.99 33.29 -4.79
C VAL A 134 -3.62 32.09 -4.08
N PHE A 135 -4.29 32.31 -2.96
CA PHE A 135 -4.96 31.24 -2.21
C PHE A 135 -6.14 30.62 -2.98
N ILE A 136 -6.98 31.45 -3.60
CA ILE A 136 -8.11 31.01 -4.43
C ILE A 136 -7.61 30.33 -5.70
N ALA A 137 -6.60 30.90 -6.38
CA ALA A 137 -5.98 30.30 -7.56
C ALA A 137 -5.38 28.93 -7.25
N ARG A 138 -4.71 28.79 -6.09
CA ARG A 138 -4.22 27.50 -5.59
C ARG A 138 -5.35 26.51 -5.38
N TRP A 139 -6.39 26.90 -4.65
CA TRP A 139 -7.54 26.02 -4.38
C TRP A 139 -8.19 25.55 -5.69
N PHE A 140 -8.43 26.47 -6.62
CA PHE A 140 -8.96 26.16 -7.95
C PHE A 140 -8.04 25.22 -8.75
N PHE A 141 -6.72 25.46 -8.76
CA PHE A 141 -5.76 24.63 -9.48
C PHE A 141 -5.69 23.21 -8.91
N THR A 142 -5.71 23.08 -7.57
CA THR A 142 -5.79 21.76 -6.94
C THR A 142 -7.10 21.04 -7.29
N TRP A 143 -8.25 21.72 -7.20
CA TRP A 143 -9.54 21.16 -7.60
C TRP A 143 -9.54 20.69 -9.06
N LEU A 144 -8.99 21.50 -9.98
CA LEU A 144 -8.91 21.19 -11.40
C LEU A 144 -8.02 19.96 -11.68
N ILE A 145 -6.87 19.85 -11.03
CA ILE A 145 -6.00 18.66 -11.13
C ILE A 145 -6.67 17.41 -10.56
N PHE A 146 -7.37 17.50 -9.44
CA PHE A 146 -7.89 16.30 -8.77
C PHE A 146 -9.25 15.82 -9.31
N GLU A 147 -10.09 16.74 -9.81
CA GLU A 147 -11.41 16.40 -10.34
C GLU A 147 -11.48 16.23 -11.85
N LYS A 148 -10.70 17.02 -12.62
CA LYS A 148 -10.88 17.11 -14.08
C LYS A 148 -9.73 16.51 -14.88
N LEU A 149 -8.60 16.20 -14.26
CA LEU A 149 -7.45 15.65 -14.98
C LEU A 149 -7.78 14.22 -15.45
N PRO A 150 -7.70 13.94 -16.76
CA PRO A 150 -8.07 12.63 -17.29
C PRO A 150 -7.14 11.54 -16.77
N LYS A 151 -7.70 10.34 -16.54
CA LYS A 151 -7.01 9.21 -15.90
C LYS A 151 -5.68 8.82 -16.55
N HIS A 152 -5.53 9.02 -17.87
CA HIS A 152 -4.28 8.74 -18.59
C HIS A 152 -3.15 9.72 -18.22
N LEU A 153 -3.47 11.00 -17.97
CA LEU A 153 -2.48 11.96 -17.48
C LEU A 153 -2.10 11.63 -16.05
N VAL A 154 -3.07 11.27 -15.20
CA VAL A 154 -2.80 10.82 -13.83
C VAL A 154 -1.87 9.61 -13.82
N ARG A 155 -2.08 8.62 -14.72
CA ARG A 155 -1.18 7.47 -14.87
C ARG A 155 0.28 7.88 -15.12
N ASN A 156 0.51 8.95 -15.89
CA ASN A 156 1.86 9.45 -16.14
C ASN A 156 2.50 10.13 -14.91
N LEU A 157 1.70 10.49 -13.89
CA LEU A 157 2.16 11.10 -12.64
C LEU A 157 2.56 10.08 -11.57
N VAL A 158 2.23 8.81 -11.75
CA VAL A 158 2.44 7.74 -10.76
C VAL A 158 3.35 6.66 -11.34
N THR A 159 4.08 5.93 -10.50
CA THR A 159 4.93 4.80 -10.88
C THR A 159 4.62 3.60 -9.99
N LYS A 160 4.61 2.40 -10.56
CA LYS A 160 4.50 1.17 -9.76
C LYS A 160 5.78 0.98 -8.96
N THR A 161 5.65 0.56 -7.70
CA THR A 161 6.78 0.19 -6.84
C THR A 161 6.98 -1.32 -6.86
N TYR A 162 5.89 -2.07 -6.70
CA TYR A 162 5.88 -3.52 -6.85
C TYR A 162 4.50 -3.98 -7.30
N SER A 163 4.43 -5.20 -7.84
CA SER A 163 3.18 -5.89 -8.08
C SER A 163 3.20 -7.37 -7.73
N LEU A 164 2.04 -7.84 -7.29
CA LEU A 164 1.73 -9.22 -6.97
C LEU A 164 0.65 -9.66 -7.95
N ASN A 165 1.00 -10.52 -8.90
CA ASN A 165 0.06 -11.00 -9.91
C ASN A 165 -0.47 -12.37 -9.50
N ARG A 166 -1.75 -12.43 -9.14
CA ARG A 166 -2.46 -13.66 -8.76
C ARG A 166 -2.55 -14.64 -9.92
N LYS A 167 -2.81 -14.16 -11.14
CA LYS A 167 -3.00 -15.04 -12.31
C LYS A 167 -1.69 -15.72 -12.72
N THR A 168 -0.62 -14.94 -12.85
CA THR A 168 0.68 -15.48 -13.28
C THR A 168 1.50 -16.06 -12.13
N GLY A 169 1.14 -15.78 -10.87
CA GLY A 169 1.92 -16.14 -9.69
C GLY A 169 3.24 -15.36 -9.55
N MET A 170 3.41 -14.27 -10.30
CA MET A 170 4.67 -13.50 -10.35
C MET A 170 4.66 -12.33 -9.38
N VAL A 171 5.80 -12.11 -8.73
CA VAL A 171 6.09 -10.94 -7.89
C VAL A 171 7.13 -10.09 -8.61
N THR A 172 6.78 -8.85 -8.89
CA THR A 172 7.61 -7.93 -9.68
C THR A 172 7.97 -6.69 -8.86
N LEU A 173 9.26 -6.37 -8.78
CA LEU A 173 9.74 -5.10 -8.26
C LEU A 173 10.01 -4.15 -9.43
N TYR A 174 9.52 -2.91 -9.33
CA TYR A 174 9.72 -1.87 -10.33
C TYR A 174 10.65 -0.77 -9.81
N GLY A 175 11.44 -0.22 -10.72
CA GLY A 175 12.32 0.91 -10.47
C GLY A 175 11.72 2.23 -10.96
N SER A 176 12.54 3.28 -10.94
CA SER A 176 12.13 4.60 -11.41
C SER A 176 11.72 4.57 -12.89
N SER A 177 10.53 5.09 -13.23
CA SER A 177 9.97 5.02 -14.59
C SER A 177 9.46 3.64 -15.02
N ASP A 178 8.98 2.84 -14.07
CA ASP A 178 8.28 1.57 -14.32
C ASP A 178 9.12 0.48 -15.02
N TYR A 179 10.47 0.58 -15.00
CA TYR A 179 11.30 -0.54 -15.45
C TYR A 179 11.26 -1.68 -14.45
N VAL A 180 11.30 -2.92 -14.92
CA VAL A 180 11.30 -4.11 -14.07
C VAL A 180 12.71 -4.32 -13.52
N VAL A 181 12.86 -4.28 -12.19
CA VAL A 181 14.13 -4.58 -11.50
C VAL A 181 14.34 -6.09 -11.46
N TYR A 182 13.32 -6.83 -11.02
CA TYR A 182 13.25 -8.29 -11.09
C TYR A 182 11.79 -8.75 -11.05
N SER A 183 11.54 -9.94 -11.59
CA SER A 183 10.25 -10.61 -11.55
C SER A 183 10.49 -12.10 -11.37
N HIS A 184 9.95 -12.69 -10.30
CA HIS A 184 10.12 -14.11 -9.95
C HIS A 184 8.81 -14.72 -9.43
N PRO A 185 8.64 -16.05 -9.47
CA PRO A 185 7.48 -16.72 -8.90
C PRO A 185 7.36 -16.48 -7.39
N PHE A 186 6.13 -16.33 -6.89
CA PHE A 186 5.85 -16.04 -5.47
C PHE A 186 6.42 -17.11 -4.51
N ILE A 187 6.43 -18.38 -4.91
CA ILE A 187 6.96 -19.50 -4.12
C ILE A 187 8.45 -19.37 -3.79
N GLU A 188 9.19 -18.60 -4.60
CA GLU A 188 10.62 -18.34 -4.41
C GLU A 188 10.90 -17.19 -3.43
N PHE A 189 9.87 -16.50 -2.93
CA PHE A 189 10.03 -15.42 -1.96
C PHE A 189 9.81 -15.92 -0.53
N ASP A 190 10.72 -15.53 0.35
CA ASP A 190 10.55 -15.66 1.79
C ASP A 190 10.00 -14.35 2.37
N CYS A 191 8.97 -14.45 3.21
CA CYS A 191 8.51 -13.32 4.01
C CYS A 191 9.38 -13.16 5.26
N ARG A 192 9.91 -11.96 5.49
CA ARG A 192 10.71 -11.62 6.67
C ARG A 192 10.10 -10.44 7.41
N MET A 193 10.16 -10.51 8.73
CA MET A 193 9.77 -9.41 9.61
C MET A 193 10.99 -8.59 9.96
N ILE A 194 10.93 -7.29 9.72
CA ILE A 194 11.94 -6.33 10.11
C ILE A 194 11.36 -5.36 11.14
N GLU A 195 12.22 -4.93 12.06
CA GLU A 195 11.90 -3.86 13.00
C GLU A 195 12.44 -2.53 12.44
N VAL A 196 11.54 -1.56 12.31
CA VAL A 196 11.83 -0.23 11.78
C VAL A 196 11.52 0.79 12.87
N THR A 197 12.46 1.70 13.15
CA THR A 197 12.21 2.78 14.09
C THR A 197 11.31 3.84 13.46
N GLY A 198 10.16 4.09 14.09
CA GLY A 198 9.25 5.15 13.65
C GLY A 198 9.81 6.55 13.90
N PRO A 199 9.20 7.61 13.34
CA PRO A 199 9.62 9.00 13.56
C PRO A 199 9.62 9.43 15.05
N SER A 200 8.78 8.79 15.87
CA SER A 200 8.70 8.98 17.32
C SER A 200 9.67 8.13 18.14
N GLY A 201 10.54 7.35 17.49
CA GLY A 201 11.48 6.44 18.16
C GLY A 201 10.86 5.10 18.61
N SER A 202 9.55 4.89 18.41
CA SER A 202 8.89 3.63 18.74
C SER A 202 9.18 2.55 17.69
N PRO A 203 9.36 1.28 18.11
CA PRO A 203 9.57 0.19 17.18
C PRO A 203 8.29 -0.09 16.38
N LYS A 204 8.42 -0.24 15.07
CA LYS A 204 7.37 -0.68 14.16
C LYS A 204 7.81 -1.95 13.47
N PHE A 205 6.96 -2.97 13.49
CA PHE A 205 7.20 -4.17 12.70
C PHE A 205 6.70 -3.98 11.27
N ASN A 206 7.46 -4.48 10.31
CA ASN A 206 7.12 -4.44 8.90
C ASN A 206 7.46 -5.79 8.23
N VAL A 207 6.65 -6.24 7.27
CA VAL A 207 6.95 -7.45 6.49
C VAL A 207 7.48 -7.10 5.11
N VAL A 208 8.54 -7.80 4.74
CA VAL A 208 9.20 -7.65 3.45
C VAL A 208 9.34 -9.01 2.76
N LEU A 209 9.25 -9.02 1.43
CA LEU A 209 9.56 -10.20 0.64
C LEU A 209 11.00 -10.14 0.16
N CYS A 210 11.73 -11.21 0.44
CA CYS A 210 13.11 -11.41 0.04
C CYS A 210 13.16 -12.59 -0.92
N HIS A 211 13.75 -12.40 -2.11
CA HIS A 211 13.96 -13.52 -3.03
C HIS A 211 14.95 -14.52 -2.42
N ARG A 212 14.58 -15.80 -2.37
CA ARG A 212 15.37 -16.84 -1.67
C ARG A 212 16.69 -17.14 -2.37
N TYR A 213 16.68 -17.14 -3.71
CA TYR A 213 17.81 -17.63 -4.51
C TYR A 213 18.74 -16.55 -5.04
N SER A 214 18.31 -15.28 -5.02
CA SER A 214 19.07 -14.15 -5.60
C SER A 214 19.51 -13.16 -4.53
N ASP A 215 20.71 -12.61 -4.72
CA ASP A 215 21.32 -11.67 -3.77
C ASP A 215 20.89 -10.22 -4.03
N TYR A 216 19.59 -9.99 -4.18
CA TYR A 216 19.05 -8.62 -4.34
C TYR A 216 19.23 -7.82 -3.06
N SER A 217 19.79 -6.63 -3.15
CA SER A 217 19.93 -5.71 -2.01
C SER A 217 18.60 -5.10 -1.56
N GLN A 218 17.59 -5.07 -2.43
CA GLN A 218 16.31 -4.43 -2.19
C GLN A 218 15.18 -5.47 -2.01
N PRO A 219 14.66 -5.67 -0.79
CA PRO A 219 13.45 -6.44 -0.59
C PRO A 219 12.19 -5.63 -0.94
N ILE A 220 11.08 -6.32 -1.21
CA ILE A 220 9.78 -5.69 -1.46
C ILE A 220 9.08 -5.45 -0.12
N ASN A 221 8.83 -4.19 0.22
CA ASN A 221 8.11 -3.84 1.44
C ASN A 221 6.58 -3.96 1.22
N ILE A 222 5.98 -4.94 1.89
CA ILE A 222 4.54 -5.23 1.81
C ILE A 222 3.78 -4.66 3.00
N GLY A 223 4.39 -4.54 4.18
CA GLY A 223 3.66 -4.12 5.37
C GLY A 223 3.18 -2.67 5.34
N ASP A 224 3.64 -1.85 4.39
CA ASP A 224 3.03 -0.54 4.05
C ASP A 224 1.55 -0.65 3.62
N LEU A 225 1.03 -1.86 3.33
CA LEU A 225 -0.40 -2.09 3.06
C LEU A 225 -1.28 -1.81 4.28
N ILE A 226 -0.73 -1.93 5.49
CA ILE A 226 -1.40 -1.63 6.75
C ILE A 226 -0.67 -0.51 7.50
N ASP A 227 -1.37 0.21 8.38
CA ASP A 227 -0.76 1.25 9.24
C ASP A 227 -0.46 0.73 10.66
N SER A 228 -0.59 -0.58 10.87
CA SER A 228 -0.30 -1.19 12.17
C SER A 228 1.19 -1.42 12.36
N ALA A 229 1.69 -0.96 13.50
CA ALA A 229 3.04 -1.24 13.98
C ALA A 229 3.16 -2.62 14.66
N ARG A 230 2.06 -3.37 14.83
CA ARG A 230 2.02 -4.61 15.61
C ARG A 230 2.48 -5.81 14.77
N SER A 231 3.34 -6.65 15.35
CA SER A 231 3.85 -7.86 14.70
C SER A 231 2.73 -8.85 14.29
N ASP A 232 1.69 -8.98 15.11
CA ASP A 232 0.55 -9.86 14.82
C ASP A 232 -0.24 -9.41 13.59
N ASP A 233 -0.44 -8.10 13.40
CA ASP A 233 -1.17 -7.59 12.25
C ASP A 233 -0.35 -7.77 10.95
N GLN A 234 0.96 -7.65 11.04
CA GLN A 234 1.89 -7.91 9.93
C GLN A 234 1.92 -9.40 9.56
N LYS A 235 1.84 -10.31 10.54
CA LYS A 235 1.67 -11.75 10.30
C LYS A 235 0.33 -12.08 9.63
N ARG A 236 -0.77 -11.44 10.05
CA ARG A 236 -2.08 -11.58 9.41
C ARG A 236 -2.07 -11.06 7.98
N LEU A 237 -1.36 -9.96 7.73
CA LEU A 237 -1.15 -9.46 6.37
C LEU A 237 -0.45 -10.51 5.50
N TRP A 238 0.55 -11.21 6.04
CA TRP A 238 1.20 -12.29 5.31
C TRP A 238 0.23 -13.43 4.94
N ASN A 239 -0.70 -13.82 5.82
CA ASN A 239 -1.75 -14.79 5.47
C ASN A 239 -2.62 -14.29 4.31
N VAL A 240 -3.03 -13.02 4.34
CA VAL A 240 -3.83 -12.40 3.28
C VAL A 240 -3.09 -12.43 1.94
N ILE A 241 -1.79 -12.15 1.94
CA ILE A 241 -0.98 -12.19 0.71
C ILE A 241 -0.81 -13.62 0.19
N GLN A 242 -0.58 -14.60 1.08
CA GLN A 242 -0.55 -16.01 0.68
C GLN A 242 -1.88 -16.45 0.06
N GLN A 243 -3.02 -16.11 0.70
CA GLN A 243 -4.36 -16.40 0.17
C GLN A 243 -4.61 -15.70 -1.18
N TYR A 244 -4.17 -14.45 -1.32
CA TYR A 244 -4.32 -13.69 -2.55
C TYR A 244 -3.50 -14.28 -3.70
N MET A 245 -2.29 -14.79 -3.45
CA MET A 245 -1.44 -15.38 -4.50
C MET A 245 -1.80 -16.83 -4.84
N ASP A 246 -2.51 -17.51 -3.95
CA ASP A 246 -2.98 -18.89 -4.14
C ASP A 246 -4.30 -18.93 -4.92
N VAL A 247 -4.24 -19.44 -6.14
CA VAL A 247 -5.42 -19.56 -7.03
C VAL A 247 -6.34 -20.72 -6.66
N SER A 248 -5.86 -21.69 -5.87
CA SER A 248 -6.68 -22.81 -5.40
C SER A 248 -7.66 -22.38 -4.32
N GLN A 249 -7.36 -21.26 -3.64
CA GLN A 249 -8.17 -20.68 -2.58
C GLN A 249 -8.99 -19.48 -3.08
N PRO A 250 -10.16 -19.21 -2.50
CA PRO A 250 -10.92 -18.00 -2.82
C PRO A 250 -10.13 -16.75 -2.39
N LEU A 251 -10.36 -15.64 -3.08
CA LEU A 251 -9.81 -14.33 -2.74
C LEU A 251 -10.14 -13.99 -1.28
N PRO A 252 -9.20 -13.35 -0.55
CA PRO A 252 -9.45 -12.96 0.83
C PRO A 252 -10.66 -12.02 0.91
N ASP A 253 -11.47 -12.22 1.94
CA ASP A 253 -12.71 -11.47 2.12
C ASP A 253 -12.44 -10.02 2.55
N LEU A 254 -12.20 -9.16 1.56
CA LEU A 254 -11.80 -7.78 1.77
C LEU A 254 -12.61 -6.81 0.91
N PRO A 255 -12.98 -5.63 1.44
CA PRO A 255 -13.82 -4.67 0.73
C PRO A 255 -13.27 -4.19 -0.61
N PHE A 256 -11.94 -4.04 -0.72
CA PHE A 256 -11.30 -3.60 -1.96
C PHE A 256 -11.18 -4.71 -3.01
N LEU A 257 -11.35 -5.98 -2.60
CA LEU A 257 -11.38 -7.13 -3.50
C LEU A 257 -12.80 -7.49 -3.92
N GLU A 258 -13.82 -7.02 -3.20
CA GLU A 258 -15.24 -7.21 -3.54
C GLU A 258 -15.57 -7.04 -5.04
N PRO A 259 -15.09 -5.99 -5.74
CA PRO A 259 -15.35 -5.84 -7.18
C PRO A 259 -14.90 -7.01 -8.06
N PHE A 260 -13.84 -7.70 -7.64
CA PHE A 260 -13.15 -8.70 -8.44
C PHE A 260 -13.55 -10.14 -8.07
N ARG A 261 -14.29 -10.32 -6.97
CA ARG A 261 -14.70 -11.65 -6.47
C ARG A 261 -15.52 -12.45 -7.49
N SER A 262 -16.40 -11.78 -8.23
CA SER A 262 -17.21 -12.41 -9.28
C SER A 262 -16.40 -12.77 -10.52
N GLU A 263 -15.21 -12.20 -10.69
CA GLU A 263 -14.38 -12.39 -11.86
C GLU A 263 -13.32 -13.50 -11.68
N ASP A 264 -13.01 -13.86 -10.43
CA ASP A 264 -12.15 -15.00 -10.08
C ASP A 264 -12.99 -16.28 -9.99
N LEU A 265 -12.66 -17.29 -10.82
CA LEU A 265 -13.46 -18.52 -10.94
C LEU A 265 -13.55 -19.29 -9.61
N THR A 266 -12.44 -19.44 -8.90
CA THR A 266 -12.37 -20.13 -7.61
C THR A 266 -13.23 -19.41 -6.56
N THR A 267 -13.12 -18.09 -6.51
CA THR A 267 -13.90 -17.25 -5.59
C THR A 267 -15.38 -17.28 -5.93
N ALA A 268 -15.76 -17.20 -7.20
CA ALA A 268 -17.16 -17.24 -7.63
C ALA A 268 -17.82 -18.59 -7.32
N ALA A 269 -17.09 -19.70 -7.48
CA ALA A 269 -17.57 -21.03 -7.11
C ALA A 269 -17.77 -21.14 -5.58
N TYR A 270 -16.78 -20.70 -4.81
CA TYR A 270 -16.85 -20.69 -3.34
C TYR A 270 -18.00 -19.82 -2.83
N ASP A 271 -18.13 -18.58 -3.33
CA ASP A 271 -19.17 -17.64 -2.91
C ASP A 271 -20.58 -18.15 -3.23
N LYS A 272 -20.74 -18.89 -4.35
CA LYS A 272 -21.99 -19.56 -4.71
C LYS A 272 -22.33 -20.71 -3.78
N GLU A 273 -21.34 -21.50 -3.36
CA GLU A 273 -21.51 -22.61 -2.43
C GLU A 273 -21.95 -22.13 -1.04
N ILE A 274 -21.30 -21.08 -0.52
CA ILE A 274 -21.61 -20.52 0.81
C ILE A 274 -22.81 -19.56 0.80
N GLY A 275 -23.36 -19.23 -0.37
CA GLY A 275 -24.48 -18.29 -0.53
C GLY A 275 -24.15 -16.86 -0.07
N ARG A 276 -22.91 -16.41 -0.29
CA ARG A 276 -22.45 -15.07 0.09
C ARG A 276 -23.14 -13.99 -0.75
N ASP A 277 -23.53 -12.88 -0.12
CA ASP A 277 -23.99 -11.68 -0.84
C ASP A 277 -22.82 -11.06 -1.65
N PRO A 278 -22.96 -10.90 -2.99
CA PRO A 278 -21.94 -10.25 -3.83
C PRO A 278 -21.67 -8.77 -3.50
N ASN A 279 -22.59 -8.13 -2.77
CA ASN A 279 -22.46 -6.74 -2.34
C ASN A 279 -22.31 -6.60 -0.82
N TYR A 280 -21.87 -7.64 -0.12
CA TYR A 280 -21.73 -7.66 1.34
C TYR A 280 -21.01 -6.41 1.88
N TRP A 281 -19.84 -6.08 1.33
CA TRP A 281 -19.09 -4.90 1.79
C TRP A 281 -19.65 -3.60 1.23
N ARG A 282 -20.14 -3.61 -0.01
CA ARG A 282 -20.64 -2.41 -0.72
C ARG A 282 -21.96 -1.88 -0.17
N SER A 283 -22.84 -2.79 0.28
CA SER A 283 -24.14 -2.45 0.85
C SER A 283 -24.05 -2.03 2.32
N MET A 284 -22.90 -2.26 2.97
CA MET A 284 -22.72 -2.02 4.38
C MET A 284 -22.65 -0.52 4.70
N SER A 285 -23.52 -0.06 5.61
CA SER A 285 -23.43 1.32 6.13
C SER A 285 -22.12 1.53 6.90
N HIS A 286 -21.65 2.79 7.00
CA HIS A 286 -20.47 3.14 7.79
C HIS A 286 -20.54 2.59 9.24
N ARG A 287 -21.71 2.69 9.89
CA ARG A 287 -21.93 2.12 11.23
C ARG A 287 -21.90 0.59 11.25
N GLY A 288 -22.39 -0.05 10.19
CA GLY A 288 -22.33 -1.51 10.04
C GLY A 288 -20.89 -1.99 9.91
N LEU A 289 -20.10 -1.26 9.14
CA LEU A 289 -18.68 -1.52 8.95
C LEU A 289 -17.90 -1.39 10.26
N ASP A 290 -18.12 -0.33 11.03
CA ASP A 290 -17.46 -0.15 12.33
C ASP A 290 -17.76 -1.33 13.27
N LYS A 291 -19.01 -1.81 13.28
CA LYS A 291 -19.40 -3.00 14.05
C LYS A 291 -18.70 -4.27 13.57
N ALA A 292 -18.60 -4.47 12.25
CA ALA A 292 -17.90 -5.61 11.67
C ALA A 292 -16.41 -5.57 12.06
N ILE A 293 -15.76 -4.42 11.93
CA ILE A 293 -14.37 -4.19 12.36
C ILE A 293 -14.17 -4.50 13.84
N ILE A 294 -15.05 -4.03 14.73
CA ILE A 294 -14.97 -4.31 16.17
C ILE A 294 -15.12 -5.81 16.45
N LYS A 295 -16.04 -6.49 15.75
CA LYS A 295 -16.23 -7.94 15.87
C LYS A 295 -14.98 -8.70 15.41
N MET A 296 -14.40 -8.32 14.27
CA MET A 296 -13.15 -8.90 13.76
C MET A 296 -12.02 -8.71 14.77
N ALA A 297 -11.82 -7.49 15.28
CA ALA A 297 -10.79 -7.19 16.27
C ALA A 297 -10.95 -8.01 17.57
N LYS A 298 -12.19 -8.30 17.97
CA LYS A 298 -12.48 -9.15 19.13
C LYS A 298 -12.13 -10.61 18.85
N ASN A 299 -12.50 -11.13 17.67
CA ASN A 299 -12.20 -12.50 17.26
C ASN A 299 -10.68 -12.73 17.14
N GLN A 300 -9.94 -11.74 16.63
CA GLN A 300 -8.48 -11.77 16.50
C GLN A 300 -7.72 -11.98 17.82
N LYS A 301 -8.34 -11.70 18.98
CA LYS A 301 -7.71 -11.96 20.28
C LYS A 301 -7.65 -13.45 20.63
N HIS A 302 -8.49 -14.26 19.97
CA HIS A 302 -8.64 -15.68 20.25
C HIS A 302 -8.08 -16.58 19.14
N ILE A 303 -7.68 -15.98 18.02
CA ILE A 303 -7.21 -16.68 16.84
C ILE A 303 -5.71 -16.38 16.67
N PRO A 304 -4.85 -17.39 16.44
CA PRO A 304 -3.44 -17.13 16.17
C PRO A 304 -3.26 -16.24 14.93
N PRO A 305 -2.22 -15.41 14.88
CA PRO A 305 -2.00 -14.49 13.76
C PRO A 305 -1.52 -15.19 12.47
N LEU A 306 -1.04 -16.42 12.57
CA LEU A 306 -0.57 -17.25 11.46
C LEU A 306 -1.36 -18.55 11.43
N GLY A 307 -1.61 -19.05 10.22
CA GLY A 307 -2.24 -20.35 10.02
C GLY A 307 -1.31 -21.50 10.38
N LYS A 308 -1.74 -22.73 10.06
CA LYS A 308 -0.91 -23.92 10.23
C LYS A 308 0.33 -23.82 9.32
N PRO A 309 1.55 -23.99 9.84
CA PRO A 309 2.75 -23.99 9.01
C PRO A 309 2.69 -25.04 7.90
N ILE A 310 3.22 -24.69 6.72
CA ILE A 310 3.40 -25.60 5.60
C ILE A 310 4.87 -25.73 5.22
N ASN A 311 5.28 -26.95 4.92
CA ASN A 311 6.61 -27.27 4.40
C ASN A 311 6.60 -27.23 2.87
N ILE A 312 7.07 -26.11 2.32
CA ILE A 312 7.22 -25.95 0.86
C ILE A 312 8.41 -26.74 0.28
N TYR A 313 9.22 -27.39 1.11
CA TYR A 313 10.33 -28.24 0.70
C TYR A 313 10.01 -29.73 0.82
N ALA A 314 8.76 -30.06 1.15
CA ALA A 314 8.28 -31.44 1.22
C ALA A 314 8.53 -32.16 -0.12
N GLN A 315 8.97 -33.42 -0.06
CA GLN A 315 9.09 -34.26 -1.24
C GLN A 315 7.81 -35.08 -1.46
N PHE A 316 7.09 -35.36 -0.37
CA PHE A 316 5.85 -36.13 -0.38
C PHE A 316 4.71 -35.33 0.27
N PRO A 317 3.44 -35.49 -0.16
CA PRO A 317 2.31 -34.74 0.38
C PRO A 317 2.12 -34.88 1.89
N GLU A 318 2.51 -36.02 2.47
CA GLU A 318 2.39 -36.29 3.91
C GLU A 318 3.32 -35.38 4.74
N GLU A 319 4.38 -34.84 4.15
CA GLU A 319 5.37 -34.00 4.82
C GLU A 319 4.96 -32.51 4.84
N ILE A 320 3.92 -32.12 4.09
CA ILE A 320 3.50 -30.71 3.93
C ILE A 320 3.12 -30.09 5.29
N HIS A 321 2.44 -30.83 6.16
CA HIS A 321 1.95 -30.32 7.46
C HIS A 321 2.77 -30.79 8.66
N VAL A 322 3.90 -31.46 8.42
CA VAL A 322 4.83 -31.94 9.46
C VAL A 322 5.91 -30.87 9.65
N VAL A 323 5.67 -29.90 10.52
CA VAL A 323 6.49 -28.68 10.64
C VAL A 323 6.84 -28.31 12.08
#